data_AF-A0A1A6G4F3-F1
#
_entry.id   AF-A0A1A6G4F3-F1
#
_cell.length_a   1.000
_cell.length_b   1.000
_cell.length_c   1.000
_cell.angle_alpha   90.00
_cell.angle_beta   90.00
_cell.angle_gamma   90.00
#
_symmetry.space_group_name_H-M   'P 1'
#
loop_
_entity.id
_entity.type
_entity.pdbx_description
1 polymer ?
#
loop_
_entity_poly.entity_id
_entity_poly.type
_entity_poly.pdbx_seq_one_letter_code
_entity_poly.pdbx_strand_id
1 'polypeptide(L)'
;MPRIKRNTHDVEIGKEEDIEIRGRRFRLYFQNRYTLISLAVDLLTGIFYVLGSIALLTKIPDYYSNYLYLAGAIFLTTRPILRIVRNVFIYDEKKQRREQAKKEKHEI
;
A
#
# COMPACT_ATOMS: atom_id res chain seq x y z
N MET A 1 -8.27 -35.14 24.89
CA MET A 1 -8.37 -34.21 23.74
C MET A 1 -8.06 -32.80 24.22
N PRO A 2 -7.06 -32.09 23.66
CA PRO A 2 -6.74 -30.73 24.10
C PRO A 2 -7.83 -29.76 23.61
N ARG A 3 -8.32 -28.90 24.51
CA ARG A 3 -9.34 -27.89 24.22
C ARG A 3 -8.67 -26.67 23.57
N ILE A 4 -8.84 -26.52 22.26
CA ILE A 4 -8.36 -25.35 21.51
C ILE A 4 -9.30 -24.18 21.82
N LYS A 5 -8.90 -23.27 22.72
CA LYS A 5 -9.57 -21.97 22.92
C LYS A 5 -9.19 -21.05 21.77
N ARG A 6 -10.11 -20.87 20.80
CA ARG A 6 -10.01 -19.82 19.78
C ARG A 6 -10.48 -18.50 20.40
N ASN A 7 -9.56 -17.71 20.94
CA ASN A 7 -9.83 -16.31 21.24
C ASN A 7 -9.87 -15.54 19.92
N THR A 8 -11.07 -15.25 19.44
CA THR A 8 -11.32 -14.25 18.40
C THR A 8 -10.89 -12.90 18.96
N HIS A 9 -9.63 -12.53 18.76
CA HIS A 9 -9.21 -11.15 18.97
C HIS A 9 -9.87 -10.34 17.85
N ASP A 10 -10.88 -9.54 18.20
CA ASP A 10 -11.23 -8.36 17.42
C ASP A 10 -9.97 -7.49 17.43
N VAL A 11 -9.17 -7.64 16.37
CA VAL A 11 -8.05 -6.77 16.12
C VAL A 11 -8.67 -5.43 15.73
N GLU A 12 -9.00 -4.60 16.72
CA GLU A 12 -9.13 -3.16 16.49
C GLU A 12 -7.75 -2.71 16.00
N ILE A 13 -7.61 -2.70 14.68
CA ILE A 13 -6.41 -2.32 13.94
C ILE A 13 -6.08 -0.91 14.42
N GLY A 14 -5.09 -0.83 15.32
CA GLY A 14 -4.57 0.40 15.86
C GLY A 14 -4.34 1.38 14.72
N LYS A 15 -5.01 2.53 14.79
CA LYS A 15 -4.81 3.70 13.93
C LYS A 15 -3.37 4.20 14.09
N GLU A 16 -2.43 3.52 13.46
CA GLU A 16 -1.08 4.00 13.33
C GLU A 16 -0.86 4.45 11.89
N GLU A 17 -0.72 5.78 11.78
CA GLU A 17 -0.35 6.59 10.62
C GLU A 17 -1.52 6.98 9.70
N ASP A 18 -2.32 7.92 10.22
CA ASP A 18 -3.30 8.70 9.47
C ASP A 18 -2.62 9.94 8.85
N ILE A 19 -2.37 9.91 7.53
CA ILE A 19 -2.08 11.13 6.77
C ILE A 19 -3.41 11.59 6.16
N GLU A 20 -4.00 12.65 6.71
CA GLU A 20 -5.20 13.30 6.15
C GLU A 20 -4.78 14.31 5.07
N ILE A 21 -5.04 13.99 3.80
CA ILE A 21 -4.92 14.97 2.72
C ILE A 21 -6.28 15.64 2.56
N ARG A 22 -6.38 16.87 3.09
CA ARG A 22 -7.59 17.69 3.04
C ARG A 22 -7.64 18.51 1.75
N GLY A 23 -8.42 18.05 0.77
CA GLY A 23 -8.81 18.87 -0.39
C GLY A 23 -10.06 19.71 -0.10
N ARG A 24 -10.30 20.77 -0.88
CA ARG A 24 -11.48 21.66 -0.70
C ARG A 24 -12.83 20.96 -0.93
N ARG A 25 -12.85 19.83 -1.65
CA ARG A 25 -14.06 19.02 -1.94
C ARG A 25 -13.95 17.52 -1.62
N PHE A 26 -12.76 17.02 -1.25
CA PHE A 26 -12.56 15.61 -0.96
C PHE A 26 -11.70 15.45 0.30
N ARG A 27 -12.05 14.46 1.12
CA ARG A 27 -11.28 14.04 2.29
C ARG A 27 -10.72 12.66 1.98
N LEU A 28 -9.40 12.55 1.86
CA LEU A 28 -8.73 11.27 1.68
C LEU A 28 -8.12 10.84 3.01
N TYR A 29 -8.62 9.72 3.53
CA TYR A 29 -8.13 9.08 4.75
C TYR A 29 -7.19 7.95 4.34
N PHE A 30 -5.88 8.15 4.49
CA PHE A 30 -4.90 7.12 4.18
C PHE A 30 -4.41 6.46 5.47
N GLN A 31 -4.88 5.24 5.72
CA GLN A 31 -4.21 4.34 6.66
C GLN A 31 -2.93 3.85 6.00
N ASN A 32 -1.78 4.09 6.64
CA ASN A 32 -0.48 3.50 6.29
C ASN A 32 0.22 4.13 5.07
N ARG A 33 1.48 4.61 5.25
CA ARG A 33 2.35 5.17 4.20
C ARG A 33 2.45 4.26 2.98
N TYR A 34 2.43 2.96 3.22
CA TYR A 34 2.44 1.95 2.19
C TYR A 34 1.23 2.07 1.24
N THR A 35 0.03 2.33 1.78
CA THR A 35 -1.19 2.46 0.97
C THR A 35 -1.05 3.64 0.01
N LEU A 36 -0.49 4.75 0.49
CA LEU A 36 -0.25 5.94 -0.33
C LEU A 36 0.79 5.67 -1.44
N ILE A 37 1.88 4.97 -1.13
CA ILE A 37 2.88 4.54 -2.12
C ILE A 37 2.25 3.61 -3.16
N SER A 38 1.45 2.64 -2.73
CA SER A 38 0.78 1.69 -3.65
C SER A 38 -0.19 2.38 -4.59
N LEU A 39 -0.95 3.37 -4.10
CA LEU A 39 -1.85 4.18 -4.93
C LEU A 39 -1.08 5.08 -5.90
N ALA A 40 0.04 5.66 -5.48
CA ALA A 40 0.89 6.44 -6.36
C ALA A 40 1.44 5.58 -7.51
N VAL A 41 1.90 4.36 -7.22
CA VAL A 41 2.38 3.41 -8.25
C VAL A 41 1.25 3.03 -9.21
N ASP A 42 0.04 2.78 -8.72
CA ASP A 42 -1.12 2.46 -9.55
C ASP A 42 -1.48 3.63 -10.48
N LEU A 43 -1.48 4.87 -9.96
CA LEU A 43 -1.76 6.07 -10.73
C LEU A 43 -0.69 6.30 -11.80
N LEU A 44 0.59 6.20 -11.43
CA LEU A 44 1.70 6.33 -12.37
C LEU A 44 1.61 5.28 -13.47
N THR A 45 1.34 4.03 -13.12
CA THR A 45 1.12 2.94 -14.09
C THR A 45 0.07 3.35 -15.12
N GLY A 46 -1.10 3.81 -14.66
CA GLY A 46 -2.16 4.29 -15.54
C GLY A 46 -1.72 5.44 -16.44
N ILE A 47 -1.03 6.45 -15.89
CA ILE A 47 -0.53 7.60 -16.65
C ILE A 47 0.41 7.15 -17.77
N PHE A 48 1.37 6.25 -17.48
CA PHE A 48 2.32 5.77 -18.48
C PHE A 48 1.62 5.01 -19.62
N TYR A 49 0.66 4.14 -19.31
CA TYR A 49 -0.11 3.44 -20.34
C TYR A 49 -0.99 4.38 -21.17
N VAL A 50 -1.64 5.37 -20.54
CA VAL A 50 -2.45 6.36 -21.27
C VAL A 50 -1.58 7.19 -22.19
N LEU A 51 -0.45 7.71 -21.70
CA LEU A 51 0.46 8.51 -22.51
C LEU A 51 1.09 7.67 -23.64
N GLY A 52 1.49 6.43 -23.37
CA GLY A 52 1.97 5.51 -24.41
C GLY A 52 0.92 5.23 -25.48
N SER A 53 -0.35 5.14 -25.08
CA SER A 53 -1.48 4.96 -26.01
C SER A 53 -1.72 6.20 -26.85
N ILE A 54 -1.67 7.39 -26.26
CA ILE A 54 -1.80 8.65 -26.99
C ILE A 54 -0.64 8.80 -27.98
N ALA A 55 0.59 8.53 -27.55
CA ALA A 55 1.76 8.58 -28.42
C ALA A 55 1.60 7.64 -29.62
N LEU A 56 1.13 6.40 -29.39
CA LEU A 56 0.87 5.42 -30.44
C LEU A 56 -0.25 5.83 -31.42
N LEU A 57 -1.26 6.57 -30.97
CA LEU A 57 -2.37 7.04 -31.80
C LEU A 57 -2.03 8.30 -32.61
N THR A 58 -0.88 8.92 -32.36
CA THR A 58 -0.42 10.13 -33.04
C THR A 58 0.69 9.82 -34.04
N LYS A 59 1.18 10.82 -34.78
CA LYS A 59 2.35 10.66 -35.67
C LYS A 59 3.69 10.66 -34.93
N ILE A 60 3.69 10.48 -33.61
CA ILE A 60 4.90 10.40 -32.80
C ILE A 60 5.58 9.04 -33.09
N PRO A 61 6.93 8.98 -33.17
CA PRO A 61 7.61 7.72 -33.37
C PRO A 61 7.32 6.67 -32.29
N ASP A 62 7.11 5.42 -32.72
CA ASP A 62 6.66 4.31 -31.86
C ASP A 62 7.59 4.00 -30.67
N TYR A 63 8.88 4.33 -30.79
CA TYR A 63 9.83 4.08 -29.71
C TYR A 63 9.47 4.86 -28.43
N TYR A 64 8.84 6.04 -28.55
CA TYR A 64 8.35 6.78 -27.38
C TYR A 64 7.25 6.01 -26.65
N SER A 65 6.29 5.47 -27.41
CA SER A 65 5.21 4.63 -26.87
C SER A 65 5.77 3.38 -26.20
N ASN A 66 6.76 2.74 -26.81
CA ASN A 66 7.41 1.55 -26.26
C ASN A 66 8.09 1.83 -24.92
N TYR A 67 8.83 2.94 -24.79
CA TYR A 67 9.45 3.32 -23.52
C TYR A 67 8.40 3.66 -22.44
N LEU A 68 7.30 4.33 -22.81
CA LEU A 68 6.20 4.63 -21.89
C LEU A 68 5.52 3.35 -21.40
N TYR A 69 5.23 2.41 -22.30
CA TYR A 69 4.66 1.11 -21.93
C TYR A 69 5.61 0.27 -21.08
N LEU A 70 6.90 0.28 -21.38
CA LEU A 70 7.91 -0.41 -20.57
C LEU A 70 7.96 0.16 -19.15
N ALA A 71 7.98 1.49 -19.01
CA ALA A 71 7.92 2.14 -17.71
C ALA A 71 6.63 1.78 -16.95
N GLY A 72 5.47 1.84 -17.63
CA GLY A 72 4.20 1.41 -17.07
C GLY A 72 4.22 -0.04 -16.58
N ALA A 73 4.81 -0.96 -17.36
CA ALA A 73 4.93 -2.37 -16.99
C ALA A 73 5.83 -2.59 -15.77
N ILE A 74 6.92 -1.82 -15.63
CA ILE A 74 7.78 -1.86 -14.44
C ILE A 74 7.00 -1.42 -13.19
N PHE A 75 6.24 -0.32 -13.28
CA PHE A 75 5.39 0.12 -12.17
C PHE A 75 4.30 -0.90 -11.84
N LEU A 76 3.67 -1.50 -12.86
CA LEU A 76 2.69 -2.57 -12.67
C LEU A 76 3.28 -3.75 -11.89
N THR A 77 4.52 -4.11 -12.18
CA THR A 77 5.26 -5.20 -11.51
C THR A 77 5.72 -4.81 -10.10
N THR A 78 5.87 -3.52 -9.82
CA THR A 78 6.17 -3.02 -8.46
C THR A 78 5.01 -3.28 -7.49
N ARG A 79 3.75 -3.31 -7.98
CA ARG A 79 2.55 -3.53 -7.17
C ARG A 79 2.58 -4.84 -6.35
N PRO A 80 2.83 -6.04 -6.93
CA PRO A 80 2.97 -7.27 -6.15
C PRO A 80 4.16 -7.24 -5.19
N ILE A 81 5.30 -6.64 -5.59
CA ILE A 81 6.48 -6.51 -4.71
C ILE A 81 6.13 -5.72 -3.45
N LEU A 82 5.48 -4.58 -3.64
CA LEU A 82 4.96 -3.80 -2.53
C LEU A 82 4.04 -4.69 -1.67
N ARG A 83 3.09 -5.44 -2.25
CA ARG A 83 2.14 -6.25 -1.45
C ARG A 83 2.86 -7.29 -0.59
N ILE A 84 3.91 -7.90 -1.14
CA ILE A 84 4.78 -8.84 -0.42
C ILE A 84 5.48 -8.12 0.73
N VAL A 85 6.13 -6.98 0.48
CA VAL A 85 6.82 -6.20 1.53
C VAL A 85 5.86 -5.82 2.65
N ARG A 86 4.63 -5.36 2.33
CA ARG A 86 3.62 -5.07 3.35
C ARG A 86 3.30 -6.29 4.20
N ASN A 87 3.02 -7.43 3.58
CA ASN A 87 2.59 -8.62 4.31
C ASN A 87 3.75 -9.32 5.06
N VAL A 88 4.99 -9.17 4.58
CA VAL A 88 6.18 -9.78 5.19
C VAL A 88 6.74 -8.92 6.35
N PHE A 89 6.70 -7.58 6.25
CA PHE A 89 7.11 -6.70 7.35
C PHE A 89 6.02 -6.53 8.43
N ILE A 90 4.75 -6.74 8.10
CA ILE A 90 3.64 -6.80 9.08
C ILE A 90 3.56 -8.22 9.66
N TYR A 91 4.65 -8.67 10.26
CA TYR A 91 4.69 -9.71 11.29
C TYR A 91 5.87 -9.44 12.24
N ASP A 92 6.26 -8.18 12.42
CA ASP A 92 7.24 -7.82 13.43
C ASP A 92 6.60 -7.88 14.83
N GLU A 93 6.59 -9.10 15.39
CA GLU A 93 6.11 -9.46 16.74
C GLU A 93 6.60 -8.51 17.85
N LYS A 94 7.68 -7.75 17.60
CA LYS A 94 8.27 -6.82 18.57
C LYS A 94 7.37 -5.65 18.92
N LYS A 95 6.51 -5.19 18.01
CA LYS A 95 5.60 -4.06 18.30
C LYS A 95 4.41 -4.51 19.15
N GLN A 96 3.85 -5.68 18.85
CA GLN A 96 2.76 -6.29 19.65
C GLN A 96 3.22 -6.65 21.07
N ARG A 97 4.44 -7.18 21.25
CA ARG A 97 5.00 -7.43 22.60
C ARG A 97 5.19 -6.17 23.42
N ARG A 98 5.58 -5.05 22.81
CA ARG A 98 5.74 -3.76 23.52
C ARG A 98 4.39 -3.19 23.99
N GLU A 99 3.33 -3.40 23.23
CA GLU A 99 1.98 -2.96 23.61
C GLU A 99 1.34 -3.87 24.65
N GLN A 100 1.52 -5.19 24.56
CA GLN A 100 1.12 -6.13 25.61
C GLN A 100 1.86 -5.88 26.93
N ALA A 101 3.19 -5.71 26.88
CA ALA A 101 3.99 -5.41 28.07
C ALA A 101 3.70 -4.04 28.70
N LYS A 102 3.13 -3.09 27.95
CA LYS A 102 2.64 -1.80 28.50
C LYS A 102 1.30 -1.95 29.19
N LYS A 103 0.39 -2.77 28.66
CA LYS A 103 -0.91 -3.06 29.28
C LYS A 103 -0.75 -3.83 30.60
N GLU A 104 0.12 -4.84 30.63
CA GLU A 104 0.43 -5.60 31.86
C GLU A 104 1.07 -4.74 32.96
N LYS A 105 1.77 -3.66 32.61
CA LYS A 105 2.36 -2.72 33.59
C LYS A 105 1.40 -1.65 34.13
N HIS A 106 0.23 -1.49 33.52
CA HIS A 106 -0.79 -0.53 33.97
C HIS A 106 -1.91 -1.21 34.80
N GLU A 107 -1.96 -2.54 34.81
CA GLU A 107 -2.89 -3.35 35.62
C GLU A 107 -2.29 -3.82 36.96
N ILE A 108 -1.06 -3.39 37.30
CA ILE A 108 -0.38 -3.65 38.58
C ILE A 108 -0.26 -2.34 39.37
#